data_AF-A0A380P2I1-F1
#
_entry.id   AF-A0A380P2I1-F1
#
_cell.length_a   1.000
_cell.length_b   1.000
_cell.length_c   1.000
_cell.angle_alpha   90.00
_cell.angle_beta   90.00
_cell.angle_gamma   90.00
#
_symmetry.space_group_name_H-M   'P 1'
#
loop_
_entity.id
_entity.type
_entity.pdbx_description
1 polymer ?
#
loop_
_entity_poly.entity_id
_entity_poly.type
_entity_poly.pdbx_seq_one_letter_code
_entity_poly.pdbx_strand_id
1 'polypeptide(L)'
;MQVEPISDTELHTIKELMKTEYMVSLDNQSQVTDRAFIATMTKLSQAEWFAALDAVTVADVQSVAKEMVEQVDFVLEGAGDDADE
;
A
#
# COMPACT_ATOMS: atom_id res chain seq x y z
N MET A 1 -5.92 -24.29 -6.08
CA MET A 1 -4.65 -23.62 -6.44
C MET A 1 -4.56 -22.40 -5.55
N GLN A 2 -3.60 -22.34 -4.62
CA GLN A 2 -3.32 -21.11 -3.90
C GLN A 2 -2.74 -20.14 -4.91
N VAL A 3 -3.48 -19.07 -5.21
CA VAL A 3 -2.94 -17.93 -5.96
C VAL A 3 -1.93 -17.27 -5.02
N GLU A 4 -0.66 -17.24 -5.40
CA GLU A 4 0.31 -16.38 -4.71
C GLU A 4 -0.22 -14.94 -4.83
N PRO A 5 -0.56 -14.28 -3.72
CA PRO A 5 -1.28 -13.00 -3.78
C PRO A 5 -0.45 -11.85 -4.36
N ILE A 6 0.85 -12.06 -4.60
CA ILE A 6 1.76 -11.12 -5.27
C ILE A 6 3.00 -11.87 -5.77
N SER A 7 3.47 -11.55 -6.98
CA SER A 7 4.72 -12.05 -7.55
C SER A 7 5.92 -11.16 -7.18
N ASP A 8 7.14 -11.68 -7.29
CA ASP A 8 8.37 -10.90 -7.07
C ASP A 8 8.48 -9.68 -7.99
N THR A 9 8.02 -9.81 -9.24
CA THR A 9 8.00 -8.71 -10.22
C THR A 9 7.05 -7.61 -9.78
N GLU A 10 5.85 -7.96 -9.33
CA GLU A 10 4.86 -6.99 -8.83
C GLU A 10 5.37 -6.29 -7.57
N LEU A 11 5.97 -7.04 -6.64
CA LEU A 11 6.58 -6.47 -5.44
C LEU A 11 7.72 -5.50 -5.81
N HIS A 12 8.57 -5.86 -6.77
CA HIS A 12 9.63 -4.98 -7.24
C HIS A 12 9.07 -3.69 -7.86
N THR A 13 8.06 -3.79 -8.72
CA THR A 13 7.41 -2.61 -9.32
C THR A 13 6.80 -1.68 -8.26
N ILE A 14 6.11 -2.24 -7.27
CA ILE A 14 5.50 -1.45 -6.18
C ILE A 14 6.58 -0.71 -5.37
N LYS A 15 7.69 -1.39 -5.04
CA LYS A 15 8.81 -0.75 -4.34
C LYS A 15 9.37 0.45 -5.11
N GLU A 16 9.57 0.30 -6.42
CA GLU A 16 10.10 1.39 -7.25
C GLU A 16 9.11 2.55 -7.37
N LEU A 17 7.79 2.27 -7.45
CA LEU A 17 6.77 3.31 -7.42
C LEU A 17 6.78 4.08 -6.09
N MET A 18 6.86 3.38 -4.95
CA MET A 18 6.92 4.01 -3.62
C MET A 18 8.17 4.88 -3.45
N LYS A 19 9.33 4.42 -3.91
CA LYS A 19 10.57 5.23 -3.90
C LYS A 19 10.45 6.45 -4.80
N THR A 20 9.84 6.30 -5.97
CA THR A 20 9.64 7.39 -6.93
C THR A 20 8.71 8.45 -6.35
N GLU A 21 7.58 8.04 -5.76
CA GLU A 21 6.65 8.95 -5.08
C GLU A 21 7.34 9.70 -3.94
N TYR A 22 8.13 9.00 -3.12
CA TYR A 22 8.91 9.64 -2.06
C TYR A 22 9.89 10.69 -2.63
N MET A 23 10.61 10.36 -3.71
CA MET A 23 11.55 11.29 -4.34
C MET A 23 10.85 12.51 -4.96
N VAL A 24 9.74 12.30 -5.67
CA VAL A 24 8.93 13.39 -6.23
C VAL A 24 8.37 14.27 -5.13
N SER A 25 7.99 13.67 -4.00
CA SER A 25 7.53 14.45 -2.85
C SER A 25 8.60 15.42 -2.38
N LEU A 26 9.90 15.07 -2.39
CA LEU A 26 11.01 15.92 -1.91
C LEU A 26 11.11 17.26 -2.67
N ASP A 27 10.91 17.22 -3.98
CA ASP A 27 10.99 18.40 -4.85
C ASP A 27 9.75 19.30 -4.75
N ASN A 28 8.65 18.79 -4.19
CA ASN A 28 7.42 19.53 -4.03
C ASN A 28 7.23 20.04 -2.60
N GLN A 29 7.30 21.36 -2.40
CA GLN A 29 7.01 22.00 -1.10
C GLN A 29 5.57 21.71 -0.60
N SER A 30 4.60 21.45 -1.49
CA SER A 30 3.23 21.15 -1.07
C SER A 30 3.07 19.73 -0.48
N GLN A 31 4.07 18.85 -0.61
CA GLN A 31 4.06 17.49 -0.05
C GLN A 31 4.96 17.35 1.19
N VAL A 32 5.34 18.47 1.82
CA VAL A 32 6.01 18.48 3.13
C VAL A 32 5.25 17.63 4.16
N THR A 33 3.91 17.66 4.12
CA THR A 33 3.04 16.92 5.04
C THR A 33 3.18 15.41 4.89
N ASP A 34 3.24 14.89 3.66
CA ASP A 34 3.36 13.45 3.39
C ASP A 34 4.74 12.93 3.85
N ARG A 35 5.79 13.73 3.64
CA ARG A 35 7.13 13.41 4.15
C ARG A 35 7.18 13.45 5.67
N ALA A 36 6.55 14.44 6.30
CA ALA A 36 6.45 14.52 7.75
C ALA A 36 5.65 13.34 8.31
N PHE A 37 4.60 12.89 7.62
CA PHE A 37 3.83 11.72 7.98
C PHE A 37 4.69 10.45 7.93
N ILE A 38 5.39 10.21 6.82
CA ILE A 38 6.29 9.04 6.68
C ILE A 38 7.38 9.07 7.75
N ALA A 39 8.05 10.22 7.95
CA ALA A 39 9.08 10.36 8.96
C ALA A 39 8.54 10.16 10.39
N THR A 40 7.32 10.62 10.68
CA THR A 40 6.69 10.46 12.00
C THR A 40 6.26 9.01 12.26
N MET A 41 5.66 8.37 11.27
CA MET A 41 5.16 7.00 11.37
C MET A 41 6.28 5.98 11.43
N THR A 42 7.31 6.16 10.60
CA THR A 42 8.43 5.22 10.51
C THR A 42 9.54 5.53 11.52
N LYS A 43 9.71 6.81 11.89
CA LYS A 43 10.87 7.31 12.66
C LYS A 43 12.22 7.00 11.99
N LEU A 44 12.22 6.74 10.69
CA LEU A 44 13.40 6.42 9.91
C LEU A 44 13.85 7.66 9.13
N SER A 45 15.17 7.77 8.96
CA SER A 45 15.72 8.62 7.90
C SER A 45 15.34 8.06 6.52
N GLN A 46 15.48 8.90 5.49
CA GLN A 46 15.24 8.47 4.11
C GLN A 46 16.04 7.22 3.72
N ALA A 47 17.34 7.17 4.06
CA ALA A 47 18.20 6.05 3.72
C ALA A 47 17.76 4.75 4.42
N GLU A 48 17.35 4.85 5.68
CA GLU A 48 16.83 3.72 6.45
C GLU A 48 15.46 3.27 5.90
N TRP A 49 14.62 4.19 5.47
CA TRP A 49 13.34 3.88 4.84
C TRP A 49 13.52 3.13 3.51
N PHE A 50 14.46 3.55 2.67
CA PHE A 50 14.78 2.86 1.40
C PHE A 50 15.31 1.45 1.68
N ALA A 51 16.24 1.32 2.64
CA ALA A 51 16.78 0.02 3.02
C ALA A 51 15.71 -0.92 3.60
N ALA A 52 14.80 -0.38 4.42
CA ALA A 52 13.68 -1.14 4.97
C ALA A 52 12.72 -1.62 3.86
N LEU A 53 12.41 -0.76 2.89
CA LEU A 53 11.57 -1.10 1.74
C LEU A 53 12.23 -2.17 0.85
N ASP A 54 13.54 -2.07 0.64
CA ASP A 54 14.30 -3.08 -0.11
C ASP A 54 14.30 -4.44 0.56
N ALA A 55 14.35 -4.48 1.90
CA ALA A 55 14.33 -5.70 2.69
C ALA A 55 12.98 -6.44 2.69
N VAL A 56 11.86 -5.80 2.31
CA VAL A 56 10.53 -6.43 2.29
C VAL A 56 10.50 -7.60 1.32
N THR A 57 10.05 -8.77 1.78
CA THR A 57 9.89 -9.97 0.95
C THR A 57 8.42 -10.24 0.63
N VAL A 58 8.17 -11.08 -0.38
CA VAL A 58 6.81 -11.57 -0.67
C VAL A 58 6.20 -12.26 0.55
N ALA A 59 7.00 -12.97 1.35
CA ALA A 59 6.53 -13.64 2.56
C ALA A 59 6.03 -12.65 3.61
N ASP A 60 6.70 -11.50 3.76
CA ASP A 60 6.26 -10.45 4.69
C ASP A 60 4.91 -9.87 4.26
N VAL A 61 4.74 -9.59 2.97
CA VAL A 61 3.48 -9.11 2.40
C VAL A 61 2.35 -10.13 2.61
N GLN A 62 2.64 -11.42 2.39
CA GLN A 62 1.69 -12.49 2.63
C GLN A 62 1.34 -12.65 4.12
N SER A 63 2.28 -12.40 5.04
CA SER A 63 2.00 -12.43 6.47
C SER A 63 1.02 -11.33 6.85
N VAL A 64 1.26 -10.11 6.40
CA VAL A 64 0.35 -8.97 6.63
C VAL A 64 -1.04 -9.25 6.07
N ALA A 65 -1.14 -9.78 4.85
CA ALA A 65 -2.42 -10.10 4.23
C ALA A 65 -3.23 -11.15 5.01
N LYS A 66 -2.56 -12.10 5.69
CA LYS A 66 -3.22 -13.13 6.53
C LYS A 66 -3.69 -12.57 7.87
N GLU A 67 -3.05 -11.52 8.36
CA GLU A 67 -3.43 -10.85 9.61
C GLU A 67 -4.54 -9.82 9.41
N MET A 68 -4.81 -9.41 8.16
CA MET A 68 -5.93 -8.54 7.83
C MET A 68 -7.26 -9.26 8.06
N VAL A 69 -7.97 -8.84 9.12
CA VAL A 69 -9.34 -9.26 9.38
C VAL A 69 -10.28 -8.29 8.67
N GLU A 70 -11.17 -8.83 7.84
CA GLU A 70 -12.26 -8.07 7.23
C GLU A 70 -13.18 -7.52 8.34
N GLN A 71 -13.22 -6.19 8.49
CA GLN A 71 -13.96 -5.54 9.57
C GLN A 71 -15.39 -5.17 9.17
N VAL A 72 -15.59 -4.81 7.90
CA VAL A 72 -16.88 -4.38 7.35
C VAL A 72 -16.93 -4.80 5.90
N ASP A 73 -17.89 -5.68 5.58
CA ASP A 73 -18.32 -5.91 4.20
C ASP A 73 -19.52 -4.97 3.92
N PHE A 74 -19.34 -4.05 2.99
CA PHE A 74 -20.41 -3.14 2.58
C PHE A 74 -20.83 -3.49 1.15
N VAL A 75 -21.93 -4.23 1.06
CA VAL A 75 -22.58 -4.55 -0.21
C VAL A 75 -23.70 -3.55 -0.44
N LEU A 76 -23.53 -2.68 -1.43
CA LEU A 76 -24.60 -1.82 -1.92
C LEU A 76 -25.35 -2.54 -3.04
N GLU A 77 -26.38 -3.32 -2.69
CA GLU A 77 -27.34 -3.82 -3.68
C GLU A 77 -28.30 -2.69 -4.06
N GLY A 78 -28.28 -2.29 -5.33
CA GLY A 78 -29.26 -1.36 -5.87
C GLY A 78 -30.61 -2.05 -5.97
N ALA A 79 -31.63 -1.52 -5.29
CA ALA A 79 -33.02 -1.89 -5.55
C ALA A 79 -33.41 -1.35 -6.93
N GLY A 80 -33.15 -2.16 -7.96
CA GLY A 80 -33.61 -1.92 -9.31
C GLY A 80 -34.22 -3.21 -9.82
N ASP A 81 -35.49 -3.45 -9.46
CA ASP A 81 -36.58 -3.74 -10.39
C ASP A 81 -37.86 -4.09 -9.61
N ASP A 82 -38.55 -3.08 -9.10
CA ASP A 82 -40.02 -3.10 -9.06
C ASP A 82 -40.48 -1.93 -9.93
N ALA A 83 -40.23 -2.07 -11.24
CA ALA A 83 -41.11 -1.50 -12.23
C ALA A 83 -42.44 -2.27 -12.20
N ASP A 84 -43.54 -1.52 -12.24
CA ASP A 84 -44.88 -1.92 -12.69
C ASP A 84 -45.68 -2.93 -11.83
N GLU A 85 -46.54 -2.41 -10.94
CA GLU A 85 -47.97 -2.79 -10.84
C GLU A 85 -48.83 -1.64 -10.25
#